data_AF-A0A954P9F9-F1
#
_entry.id   AF-A0A954P9F9-F1
#
_cell.length_a   1.000
_cell.length_b   1.000
_cell.length_c   1.000
_cell.angle_alpha   90.00
_cell.angle_beta   90.00
_cell.angle_gamma   90.00
#
_symmetry.space_group_name_H-M   'P 1'
#
loop_
_entity.id
_entity.type
_entity.pdbx_description
1 polymer ?
#
loop_
_entity_poly.entity_id
_entity_poly.type
_entity_poly.pdbx_seq_one_letter_code
_entity_poly.pdbx_strand_id
1 'polypeptide(L)'
;MNLRFVTKTMHAYLDYPVAAALIGLPFVLGLGISNSLALWLSVGTGIAALLLTILTDHKTGIIRVLPYMFHLAVDALVGVVFVIAPFVFGFSGVDAAFYWINAAAVLTVVSLHQPEAATTPVVV
;
A
#
# COMPACT_ATOMS: atom_id res chain seq x y z
N MET A 1 4.22 -24.56 8.13
CA MET A 1 4.15 -24.30 6.68
C MET A 1 4.56 -22.85 6.45
N ASN A 2 5.45 -22.57 5.50
CA ASN A 2 5.77 -21.18 5.15
C ASN A 2 4.63 -20.61 4.31
N LEU A 3 3.87 -19.67 4.85
CA LEU A 3 2.72 -19.03 4.17
C LEU A 3 3.14 -17.85 3.29
N ARG A 4 4.43 -17.49 3.27
CA ARG A 4 4.92 -16.35 2.51
C ARG A 4 5.08 -16.76 1.04
N PHE A 5 4.16 -16.34 0.19
CA PHE A 5 4.15 -16.66 -1.25
C PHE A 5 4.07 -15.43 -2.16
N VAL A 6 3.85 -14.24 -1.62
CA VAL A 6 3.78 -13.01 -2.42
C VAL A 6 5.19 -12.64 -2.87
N THR A 7 5.47 -12.89 -4.15
CA THR A 7 6.75 -12.53 -4.77
C THR A 7 6.84 -11.02 -5.00
N LYS A 8 8.07 -10.49 -5.09
CA LYS A 8 8.36 -9.10 -5.51
C LYS A 8 7.65 -8.74 -6.82
N THR A 9 7.58 -9.67 -7.77
CA THR A 9 6.89 -9.46 -9.04
C THR A 9 5.38 -9.36 -8.87
N MET A 10 4.76 -10.22 -8.04
CA MET A 10 3.32 -10.16 -7.78
C MET A 10 2.92 -8.84 -7.11
N HIS A 11 3.68 -8.43 -6.08
CA HIS A 11 3.47 -7.16 -5.38
C HIS A 11 3.54 -5.97 -6.34
N ALA A 12 4.59 -5.93 -7.16
CA ALA A 12 4.80 -4.88 -8.17
C ALA A 12 3.66 -4.74 -9.20
N TYR A 13 2.88 -5.79 -9.44
CA TYR A 13 1.66 -5.72 -10.27
C TYR A 13 0.42 -5.32 -9.47
N LEU A 14 0.35 -5.68 -8.18
CA LEU A 14 -0.75 -5.29 -7.28
C LEU A 14 -0.76 -3.79 -6.98
N ASP A 15 0.39 -3.13 -6.97
CA ASP A 15 0.49 -1.72 -6.58
C ASP A 15 -0.37 -0.78 -7.44
N TYR A 16 -0.36 -0.99 -8.75
CA TYR A 16 -1.09 -0.12 -9.69
C TYR A 16 -2.61 -0.14 -9.49
N PRO A 17 -3.28 -1.31 -9.46
CA PRO A 17 -4.71 -1.33 -9.19
C PRO A 17 -5.04 -0.86 -7.77
N VAL A 18 -4.19 -1.11 -6.77
CA VAL A 18 -4.40 -0.59 -5.40
C VAL A 18 -4.30 0.94 -5.38
N ALA A 19 -3.28 1.52 -6.01
CA ALA A 19 -3.12 2.97 -6.11
C ALA A 19 -4.30 3.62 -6.86
N ALA A 20 -4.71 3.03 -7.98
CA ALA A 20 -5.88 3.49 -8.73
C ALA A 20 -7.17 3.39 -7.91
N ALA A 21 -7.35 2.31 -7.14
CA ALA A 21 -8.48 2.14 -6.24
C ALA A 21 -8.49 3.19 -5.12
N LEU A 22 -7.35 3.47 -4.48
CA LEU A 22 -7.24 4.49 -3.43
C LEU A 22 -7.49 5.91 -3.96
N ILE A 23 -7.23 6.16 -5.23
CA ILE A 23 -7.54 7.44 -5.88
C ILE A 23 -9.02 7.50 -6.28
N GLY A 24 -9.55 6.47 -6.94
CA GLY A 24 -10.86 6.52 -7.60
C GLY A 24 -12.03 6.11 -6.71
N LEU A 25 -11.89 5.03 -5.92
CA LEU A 25 -12.98 4.50 -5.12
C LEU A 25 -13.55 5.47 -4.08
N PRO A 26 -12.76 6.36 -3.43
CA PRO A 26 -13.34 7.34 -2.52
C PRO A 26 -14.44 8.18 -3.15
N PHE A 27 -14.30 8.56 -4.43
CA PHE A 27 -15.32 9.32 -5.15
C PHE A 27 -16.56 8.48 -5.47
N VAL A 28 -16.35 7.22 -5.88
CA VAL A 28 -17.44 6.29 -6.24
C VAL A 28 -18.27 5.91 -5.01
N LEU A 29 -17.61 5.70 -3.87
CA LEU A 29 -18.24 5.30 -2.61
C LEU A 29 -18.76 6.50 -1.80
N GLY A 30 -18.49 7.73 -2.24
CA GLY A 30 -18.91 8.95 -1.55
C GLY A 30 -18.22 9.13 -0.20
N LEU A 31 -16.92 8.84 -0.11
CA LEU A 31 -16.15 9.04 1.12
C LEU A 31 -16.12 10.52 1.54
N GLY A 32 -15.94 10.73 2.84
CA GLY A 32 -15.78 12.06 3.43
C GLY A 32 -17.03 12.61 4.13
N ILE A 33 -18.08 11.78 4.27
CA ILE A 33 -19.33 12.16 4.93
C ILE A 33 -19.13 12.35 6.42
N SER A 34 -18.38 11.46 7.08
CA SER A 34 -18.10 11.60 8.52
C SER A 34 -17.02 12.64 8.79
N ASN A 35 -16.03 12.73 7.91
CA ASN A 35 -14.95 13.72 7.95
C ASN A 35 -14.30 13.82 6.57
N SER A 36 -14.16 15.03 6.01
CA SER A 36 -13.58 15.26 4.68
C SER A 36 -12.15 14.71 4.53
N LEU A 37 -11.41 14.53 5.63
CA LEU A 37 -10.10 13.89 5.62
C LEU A 37 -10.16 12.45 5.11
N ALA A 38 -11.28 11.73 5.27
CA ALA A 38 -11.41 10.35 4.78
C ALA A 38 -11.25 10.26 3.25
N LEU A 39 -11.72 11.25 2.50
CA LEU A 39 -11.53 11.30 1.06
C LEU A 39 -10.07 11.65 0.70
N TRP A 40 -9.57 12.76 1.26
CA TRP A 40 -8.26 13.30 0.87
C TRP A 40 -7.08 12.45 1.36
N LEU A 41 -7.19 11.80 2.52
CA LEU A 41 -6.18 10.86 2.99
C LEU A 41 -6.06 9.66 2.04
N SER A 42 -7.17 9.13 1.52
CA SER A 42 -7.15 8.04 0.56
C SER A 42 -6.53 8.48 -0.77
N VAL A 43 -7.00 9.59 -1.34
CA VAL A 43 -6.48 10.11 -2.62
C VAL A 43 -4.99 10.44 -2.52
N GLY A 44 -4.59 11.14 -1.46
CA GLY A 44 -3.19 11.47 -1.20
C GLY A 44 -2.32 10.22 -1.05
N THR A 45 -2.80 9.21 -0.31
CA THR A 45 -2.09 7.93 -0.16
C THR A 45 -1.99 7.18 -1.48
N GLY A 46 -3.05 7.15 -2.29
CA GLY A 46 -3.04 6.50 -3.60
C GLY A 46 -2.06 7.16 -4.57
N ILE A 47 -1.98 8.49 -4.60
CA ILE A 47 -0.97 9.21 -5.38
C ILE A 47 0.44 8.90 -4.86
N ALA A 48 0.64 8.93 -3.54
CA ALA A 48 1.94 8.60 -2.94
C ALA A 48 2.36 7.15 -3.24
N ALA A 49 1.44 6.19 -3.19
CA ALA A 49 1.67 4.79 -3.53
C ALA A 49 2.04 4.63 -5.01
N LEU A 50 1.36 5.35 -5.92
CA LEU A 50 1.70 5.35 -7.34
C LEU A 50 3.10 5.90 -7.59
N LEU A 51 3.46 7.00 -6.92
CA LEU A 51 4.82 7.55 -6.99
C LEU A 51 5.85 6.57 -6.43
N LEU A 52 5.54 5.93 -5.29
CA LEU A 52 6.41 4.95 -4.66
C LEU A 52 6.70 3.77 -5.62
N THR A 53 5.68 3.16 -6.22
CA THR A 53 5.86 2.04 -7.16
C THR A 53 6.63 2.46 -8.43
N ILE A 54 6.38 3.66 -8.97
CA ILE A 54 7.13 4.20 -10.12
C ILE A 54 8.61 4.38 -9.81
N LEU A 55 8.93 4.82 -8.59
CA LEU A 55 10.30 5.08 -8.13
C LEU A 55 11.02 3.84 -7.61
N THR A 56 10.32 2.75 -7.30
CA THR A 56 10.90 1.56 -6.66
C THR A 56 11.61 0.65 -7.67
N ASP A 57 12.74 0.07 -7.24
CA ASP A 57 13.48 -0.93 -8.00
C ASP A 57 12.80 -2.31 -7.96
N HIS A 58 11.77 -2.46 -8.80
CA HIS A 58 11.10 -3.72 -9.10
C HIS A 58 10.70 -3.80 -10.58
N LYS A 59 10.07 -4.92 -10.97
CA LYS A 59 9.79 -5.29 -12.36
C LYS A 59 9.07 -4.19 -13.16
N THR A 60 8.05 -3.57 -12.56
CA THR A 60 7.20 -2.55 -13.17
C THR A 60 7.66 -1.11 -12.88
N GLY A 61 8.67 -0.90 -12.03
CA GLY A 61 9.18 0.43 -11.71
C GLY A 61 9.80 1.09 -12.95
N ILE A 62 9.67 2.42 -13.03
CA ILE A 62 10.12 3.20 -14.19
C ILE A 62 11.48 3.84 -13.92
N ILE A 63 11.60 4.56 -12.80
CA ILE A 63 12.82 5.31 -12.45
C ILE A 63 13.77 4.47 -11.59
N ARG A 64 13.22 3.57 -10.75
CA ARG A 64 13.97 2.54 -9.99
C ARG A 64 15.13 3.09 -9.14
N VAL A 65 14.87 4.14 -8.38
CA VAL A 65 15.82 4.79 -7.46
C VAL A 65 15.63 4.41 -6.00
N LEU A 66 14.46 3.86 -5.64
CA LEU A 66 14.15 3.45 -4.26
C LEU A 66 14.34 1.94 -4.09
N PRO A 67 15.01 1.48 -3.02
CA PRO A 67 15.12 0.06 -2.70
C PRO A 67 13.75 -0.58 -2.45
N TYR A 68 13.56 -1.82 -2.88
CA TYR A 68 12.29 -2.54 -2.66
C TYR A 68 11.96 -2.76 -1.18
N MET A 69 12.94 -2.99 -0.32
CA MET A 69 12.71 -3.09 1.13
C MET A 69 12.19 -1.78 1.74
N PHE A 70 12.57 -0.62 1.18
CA PHE A 70 12.00 0.66 1.59
C PHE A 70 10.53 0.76 1.20
N HIS A 71 10.18 0.36 -0.02
CA HIS A 71 8.78 0.29 -0.46
C HIS A 71 7.93 -0.56 0.50
N LEU A 72 8.37 -1.76 0.83
CA LEU A 72 7.64 -2.67 1.72
C LEU A 72 7.46 -2.08 3.13
N ALA A 73 8.44 -1.34 3.63
CA ALA A 73 8.34 -0.65 4.92
C ALA A 73 7.30 0.48 4.88
N VAL A 74 7.23 1.24 3.78
CA VAL A 74 6.21 2.28 3.59
C VAL A 74 4.81 1.67 3.51
N ASP A 75 4.63 0.54 2.81
CA ASP A 75 3.35 -0.16 2.75
C ASP A 75 2.88 -0.64 4.12
N ALA A 76 3.80 -1.22 4.91
CA ALA A 76 3.51 -1.62 6.28
C ALA A 76 3.04 -0.43 7.12
N LEU A 77 3.73 0.71 7.00
CA LEU A 77 3.36 1.94 7.70
C LEU A 77 1.98 2.44 7.27
N VAL A 78 1.69 2.48 5.97
CA VAL A 78 0.37 2.87 5.45
C VAL A 78 -0.73 1.97 6.00
N GLY A 79 -0.51 0.65 6.01
CA GLY A 79 -1.46 -0.30 6.59
C GLY A 79 -1.77 0.00 8.07
N VAL A 80 -0.73 0.26 8.88
CA VAL A 80 -0.91 0.65 10.29
C VAL A 80 -1.65 1.98 10.42
N VAL A 81 -1.28 2.98 9.62
CA VAL A 81 -1.97 4.28 9.59
C VAL A 81 -3.45 4.10 9.27
N PHE A 82 -3.80 3.24 8.31
CA PHE A 82 -5.19 2.97 7.94
C PHE A 82 -5.98 2.26 9.04
N VAL A 83 -5.34 1.38 9.85
CA VAL A 83 -5.99 0.82 11.04
C VAL A 83 -6.35 1.93 12.04
N ILE A 84 -5.43 2.87 12.26
CA ILE A 84 -5.52 3.89 13.31
C ILE A 84 -6.40 5.09 12.89
N ALA A 85 -6.38 5.47 11.60
CA ALA A 85 -7.00 6.68 11.09
C ALA A 85 -8.50 6.82 11.45
N PRO A 86 -9.34 5.78 11.32
CA PRO A 86 -10.75 5.88 11.72
C PRO A 86 -10.95 6.29 13.17
N PHE A 87 -10.11 5.80 14.09
CA PHE A 87 -10.19 6.13 15.51
C PHE A 87 -9.70 7.56 15.80
N VAL A 88 -8.63 7.99 15.15
CA VAL A 88 -8.03 9.32 15.38
C VAL A 88 -8.86 10.44 14.78
N PHE A 89 -9.39 10.25 13.58
CA PHE A 89 -10.12 11.28 12.84
C PHE A 89 -11.65 11.16 12.93
N GLY A 90 -12.14 10.17 13.68
CA GLY A 90 -13.57 9.94 13.89
C GLY A 90 -14.30 9.46 12.64
N PHE A 91 -13.64 8.68 11.78
CA PHE A 91 -14.31 8.10 10.62
C PHE A 91 -15.35 7.08 11.07
N SER A 92 -16.50 7.07 10.42
CA SER A 92 -17.59 6.13 10.74
C SER A 92 -18.29 5.63 9.47
N GLY A 93 -19.04 4.54 9.60
CA GLY A 93 -19.77 3.94 8.48
C GLY A 93 -18.85 3.52 7.33
N VAL A 94 -19.19 3.94 6.11
CA VAL A 94 -18.43 3.61 4.90
C VAL A 94 -16.99 4.14 4.94
N ASP A 95 -16.78 5.33 5.53
CA ASP A 95 -15.44 5.90 5.66
C ASP A 95 -14.54 4.95 6.47
N ALA A 96 -14.96 4.54 7.67
CA ALA A 96 -14.18 3.63 8.51
C ALA A 96 -13.96 2.25 7.85
N ALA A 97 -15.01 1.67 7.28
CA ALA A 97 -14.94 0.37 6.63
C ALA A 97 -13.94 0.36 5.47
N PHE A 98 -13.92 1.42 4.66
CA PHE A 98 -12.96 1.57 3.57
C PHE A 98 -11.51 1.49 4.07
N TYR A 99 -11.17 2.21 5.14
CA TYR A 99 -9.81 2.19 5.69
C TYR A 99 -9.44 0.84 6.29
N TRP A 100 -10.33 0.20 7.05
CA TRP A 100 -10.02 -1.10 7.63
C TRP A 100 -9.89 -2.23 6.59
N ILE A 101 -10.70 -2.21 5.53
CA ILE A 101 -10.58 -3.18 4.43
C ILE A 101 -9.24 -3.00 3.72
N ASN A 102 -8.86 -1.76 3.38
CA ASN A 102 -7.58 -1.49 2.74
C ASN A 102 -6.40 -1.81 3.67
N ALA A 103 -6.50 -1.51 4.97
CA ALA A 103 -5.49 -1.88 5.95
C ALA A 103 -5.28 -3.40 6.01
N ALA A 104 -6.38 -4.16 6.08
CA ALA A 104 -6.33 -5.61 6.09
C ALA A 104 -5.69 -6.16 4.81
N ALA A 105 -6.06 -5.62 3.64
CA ALA A 105 -5.48 -6.02 2.36
C ALA A 105 -3.96 -5.75 2.31
N VAL A 106 -3.54 -4.51 2.58
CA VAL A 106 -2.11 -4.11 2.52
C VAL A 106 -1.27 -4.90 3.53
N LEU A 107 -1.70 -4.98 4.79
CA LEU A 107 -0.96 -5.71 5.82
C LEU A 107 -0.89 -7.21 5.53
N THR A 108 -1.92 -7.79 4.92
CA THR A 108 -1.89 -9.20 4.49
C THR A 108 -0.87 -9.40 3.38
N VAL A 109 -0.88 -8.56 2.34
CA VAL A 109 0.08 -8.65 1.22
C VAL A 109 1.52 -8.51 1.73
N VAL A 110 1.78 -7.50 2.57
CA VAL A 110 3.10 -7.28 3.18
C VAL A 110 3.53 -8.45 4.05
N SER A 111 2.65 -8.98 4.90
CA SER A 111 2.97 -10.09 5.81
C SER A 111 3.24 -11.41 5.07
N LEU A 112 2.59 -11.61 3.92
CA LEU A 112 2.77 -12.79 3.07
C LEU A 112 3.91 -12.63 2.04
N HIS A 113 4.65 -11.52 2.08
CA HIS A 113 5.78 -11.27 1.19
C HIS A 113 6.93 -12.25 1.40
N GLN A 114 7.42 -12.86 0.33
CA GLN A 114 8.59 -13.75 0.35
C GLN A 114 9.88 -12.99 0.66
N PRO A 115 10.77 -13.47 1.54
CA PRO A 115 12.02 -12.77 1.81
C PRO A 115 12.87 -12.69 0.54
N GLU A 116 13.48 -11.52 0.30
CA GLU A 116 14.40 -11.33 -0.82
C GLU A 116 15.61 -12.25 -0.62
N ALA A 117 15.98 -13.01 -1.66
CA ALA A 117 17.17 -13.86 -1.61
C ALA A 117 18.39 -12.95 -1.38
N ALA A 118 19.20 -13.25 -0.37
CA ALA A 118 20.42 -12.50 -0.13
C ALA A 118 21.26 -12.49 -1.40
N THR A 119 21.60 -11.31 -1.91
CA THR A 119 22.58 -11.16 -2.97
C THR A 119 23.91 -11.66 -2.41
N THR A 120 24.32 -12.86 -2.81
CA THR A 120 25.67 -13.35 -2.51
C THR A 120 26.64 -12.35 -3.14
N PRO A 121 27.54 -11.70 -2.37
CA PRO A 121 28.54 -10.84 -2.96
C PRO A 121 29.38 -11.71 -3.89
N VAL A 122 29.38 -11.38 -5.17
CA VAL A 122 30.34 -11.94 -6.11
C VAL A 122 31.68 -11.34 -5.70
N VAL A 123 32.46 -12.12 -4.95
CA VAL A 123 33.86 -11.81 -4.71
C VAL A 123 34.57 -12.05 -6.06
N VAL A 124 34.79 -10.97 -6.80
CA VAL A 124 35.65 -10.94 -7.99
C VAL A 124 37.06 -10.58 -7.55
#